data_AF-A0AAT9WJ12-F1
#
_entry.id   AF-A0AAT9WJ12-F1
#
_cell.length_a   1.000
_cell.length_b   1.000
_cell.length_c   1.000
_cell.angle_alpha   90.00
_cell.angle_beta   90.00
_cell.angle_gamma   90.00
#
_symmetry.space_group_name_H-M   'P 1'
#
loop_
_entity.id
_entity.type
_entity.pdbx_description
1 polymer ?
#
loop_
_entity_poly.entity_id
_entity_poly.type
_entity_poly.pdbx_seq_one_letter_code
_entity_poly.pdbx_strand_id
1 'polypeptide(L)' 'MADASEDYRGYRITVTPIKDCEDRWDFEYRIGPFGGGEQVRSRSKTANGYMTTEAACVAGIEVARTEIDNLLALDSTKAN' A
#
# COMPACT_ATOMS: atom_id res chain seq x y z
N MET A 1 -3.03 4.48 16.93
CA MET A 1 -2.15 3.93 15.88
C MET A 1 -2.15 4.94 14.75
N ALA A 2 -0.98 5.43 14.34
CA ALA A 2 -0.89 6.38 13.23
C ALA A 2 -0.83 5.58 11.92
N ASP A 3 -1.85 5.72 11.09
CA ASP A 3 -1.79 5.34 9.68
C ASP A 3 -0.76 6.21 8.96
N ALA A 4 -0.11 5.65 7.93
CA ALA A 4 0.74 6.40 7.03
C ALA A 4 0.02 6.60 5.70
N SER A 5 -0.01 7.83 5.20
CA SER A 5 -0.67 8.15 3.93
C SER A 5 0.27 8.93 3.03
N GLU A 6 0.24 8.61 1.74
CA GLU A 6 1.08 9.27 0.73
C GLU A 6 0.36 9.37 -0.62
N ASP A 7 0.55 10.49 -1.31
CA ASP A 7 0.06 10.69 -2.67
C ASP A 7 1.16 10.35 -3.69
N TYR A 8 0.90 9.40 -4.60
CA TYR A 8 1.86 8.92 -5.60
C TYR A 8 1.20 8.74 -6.97
N ARG A 9 1.75 9.42 -7.99
CA ARG A 9 1.33 9.31 -9.42
C ARG A 9 -0.18 9.41 -9.65
N GLY A 10 -0.88 10.29 -8.91
CA GLY A 10 -2.33 10.50 -9.04
C GLY A 10 -3.20 9.55 -8.20
N TYR A 11 -2.58 8.70 -7.39
CA TYR A 11 -3.25 7.83 -6.42
C TYR A 11 -2.91 8.24 -5.00
N ARG A 12 -3.84 8.03 -4.07
CA ARG A 12 -3.62 8.08 -2.64
C ARG A 12 -3.40 6.67 -2.10
N ILE A 13 -2.28 6.50 -1.41
CA ILE A 13 -1.89 5.32 -0.66
C ILE A 13 -2.23 5.58 0.81
N THR A 14 -2.91 4.66 1.45
CA THR A 14 -3.11 4.66 2.90
C THR A 14 -2.69 3.32 3.45
N VAL A 15 -1.74 3.32 4.39
CA VAL A 15 -1.18 2.14 5.05
C VAL A 15 -1.58 2.14 6.51
N THR A 16 -2.18 1.04 6.94
CA THR A 16 -2.55 0.78 8.33
C THR A 16 -1.64 -0.32 8.86
N PRO A 17 -0.78 -0.05 9.85
CA PRO A 17 -0.01 -1.08 10.52
C PRO A 17 -0.95 -1.96 11.35
N ILE A 18 -0.82 -3.28 11.22
CA ILE A 18 -1.61 -4.28 11.93
C ILE A 18 -0.66 -5.07 12.82
N LYS A 19 -0.98 -5.18 14.11
CA LYS A 19 -0.20 -6.05 15.00
C LYS A 19 -0.69 -7.50 14.83
N ASP A 20 0.19 -8.39 14.39
CA ASP A 20 -0.10 -9.83 14.30
C ASP A 20 0.39 -10.57 15.59
N CYS A 21 -0.10 -11.78 15.81
CA CYS A 21 -0.04 -12.57 17.05
C CYS A 21 1.37 -12.90 17.58
N GLU A 22 2.45 -12.58 16.87
CA GLU A 22 3.84 -12.90 17.24
C GLU A 22 4.69 -11.66 17.60
N ASP A 23 4.06 -10.61 18.13
CA ASP A 23 4.70 -9.30 18.41
C ASP A 23 5.34 -8.62 17.20
N ARG A 24 4.97 -9.07 16.00
CA ARG A 24 5.37 -8.49 14.73
C ARG A 24 4.24 -7.65 14.14
N TRP A 25 4.63 -6.59 13.44
CA TRP A 25 3.74 -5.69 12.74
C TRP A 25 3.65 -6.12 11.28
N ASP A 26 2.45 -6.36 10.78
CA ASP A 26 2.19 -6.41 9.36
C ASP A 26 1.53 -5.08 8.93
N PHE A 27 1.15 -4.98 7.67
CA PHE A 27 0.41 -3.84 7.17
C PHE A 27 -0.74 -4.25 6.25
N GLU A 28 -1.78 -3.44 6.24
CA GLU A 28 -2.76 -3.37 5.16
C GLU A 28 -2.57 -2.04 4.45
N TYR A 29 -2.55 -2.05 3.12
CA TYR A 29 -2.58 -0.81 2.34
C TYR A 29 -3.82 -0.75 1.44
N ARG A 30 -4.26 0.48 1.18
CA ARG A 30 -5.33 0.80 0.23
C ARG A 30 -4.80 1.79 -0.79
N ILE A 31 -5.13 1.56 -2.05
CA ILE A 31 -4.85 2.47 -3.16
C ILE A 31 -6.17 2.96 -3.73
N GLY A 32 -6.35 4.27 -3.82
CA GLY A 32 -7.50 4.89 -4.48
C GLY A 32 -7.09 6.10 -5.31
N PRO A 33 -7.86 6.48 -6.35
CA PRO A 33 -7.56 7.67 -7.13
C PRO A 33 -7.74 8.94 -6.28
N PHE A 34 -6.90 9.95 -6.56
CA PHE A 34 -6.97 11.25 -5.90
C PHE A 34 -8.26 11.98 -6.34
N GLY A 35 -9.28 12.00 -5.47
CA GLY A 35 -10.58 12.60 -5.77
C GLY A 35 -11.81 11.77 -5.37
N GLY A 36 -11.61 10.56 -4.84
CA GLY A 36 -12.71 9.71 -4.41
C GLY A 36 -13.28 8.91 -5.58
N GLY A 37 -12.66 7.76 -5.84
CA GLY A 37 -13.14 6.75 -6.78
C GLY A 37 -13.07 5.36 -6.14
N GLU A 38 -13.44 4.34 -6.90
CA GLU A 38 -13.44 2.96 -6.42
C GLU A 38 -12.03 2.55 -5.93
N GLN A 39 -11.94 1.92 -4.75
CA GLN A 39 -10.67 1.41 -4.23
C GLN A 39 -10.10 0.41 -5.23
N VAL A 40 -8.89 0.67 -5.72
CA VAL A 40 -8.29 -0.12 -6.80
C VAL A 40 -7.77 -1.44 -6.24
N ARG A 41 -7.14 -1.40 -5.06
CA ARG A 41 -6.64 -2.61 -4.37
C ARG A 41 -6.54 -2.40 -2.86
N SER A 42 -6.81 -3.48 -2.14
CA SER A 42 -6.43 -3.70 -0.76
C SER A 42 -5.63 -5.00 -0.67
N ARG A 43 -4.48 -4.96 0.01
CA ARG A 43 -3.70 -6.18 0.26
C ARG A 43 -3.03 -6.10 1.62
N SER A 44 -3.07 -7.22 2.32
CA SER A 44 -2.39 -7.47 3.59
C SER A 44 -1.58 -8.74 3.44
N LYS A 45 -0.25 -8.62 3.41
CA LYS A 45 0.65 -9.63 3.98
C LYS A 45 2.10 -9.40 3.60
N THR A 46 2.94 -9.51 4.62
CA THR A 46 4.33 -9.92 4.46
C THR A 46 4.55 -11.21 5.23
N ALA A 47 5.27 -12.17 4.64
CA ALA A 47 5.40 -13.53 5.20
C ALA A 47 6.15 -13.61 6.55
N ASN A 48 6.72 -12.49 7.02
CA ASN A 48 7.56 -12.46 8.21
C ASN A 48 7.32 -11.26 9.13
N GLY A 49 6.36 -10.38 8.85
CA GLY A 49 6.10 -9.15 9.61
C GLY A 49 7.33 -8.25 9.82
N TYR A 50 7.15 -7.19 10.60
CA TYR A 50 8.11 -6.14 10.89
C TYR A 50 8.27 -5.94 12.40
N MET A 51 9.45 -5.51 12.85
CA MET A 51 9.68 -5.28 14.29
C MET A 51 9.03 -3.99 14.80
N THR A 52 8.76 -3.02 13.91
CA THR A 52 8.20 -1.71 14.28
C THR A 52 7.03 -1.32 13.37
N THR A 53 6.15 -0.48 13.88
CA THR A 53 5.06 0.14 13.10
C THR A 53 5.58 0.93 11.91
N GLU A 54 6.68 1.67 12.09
CA GLU A 54 7.28 2.48 11.04
C GLU A 54 7.81 1.62 9.90
N ALA A 55 8.47 0.50 10.20
CA ALA A 55 8.95 -0.43 9.18
C ALA A 55 7.79 -1.05 8.39
N ALA A 56 6.69 -1.40 9.05
CA ALA A 56 5.48 -1.87 8.39
C ALA A 56 4.86 -0.79 7.48
N CYS A 57 4.80 0.46 7.94
CA CYS A 57 4.30 1.58 7.14
C CYS A 57 5.16 1.85 5.90
N VAL A 58 6.49 1.92 6.05
CA VAL A 58 7.42 2.16 4.94
C VAL A 58 7.30 1.05 3.90
N ALA A 59 7.31 -0.21 4.33
CA ALA A 59 7.18 -1.33 3.44
C ALA A 59 5.82 -1.34 2.71
N GLY A 60 4.73 -1.00 3.41
CA GLY A 60 3.42 -0.87 2.79
C GLY A 60 3.36 0.20 1.71
N ILE A 61 4.04 1.33 1.91
CA ILE A 61 4.14 2.39 0.90
C ILE A 61 4.94 1.91 -0.31
N GLU A 62 6.09 1.27 -0.12
CA GLU A 62 6.93 0.78 -1.22
C GLU A 62 6.21 -0.28 -2.08
N VAL A 63 5.49 -1.20 -1.45
CA VAL A 63 4.66 -2.18 -2.14
C VAL A 63 3.54 -1.49 -2.91
N ALA A 64 2.84 -0.54 -2.28
CA ALA A 64 1.75 0.19 -2.93
C ALA A 64 2.23 1.01 -4.14
N ARG A 65 3.41 1.66 -4.05
CA ARG A 65 4.05 2.37 -5.18
C ARG A 65 4.35 1.42 -6.34
N THR A 66 4.92 0.25 -6.04
CA THR A 66 5.23 -0.77 -7.05
C THR A 66 3.95 -1.27 -7.75
N GLU A 67 2.87 -1.47 -7.01
CA GLU A 67 1.57 -1.85 -7.57
C GLU A 67 0.98 -0.76 -8.45
N ILE A 68 1.08 0.52 -8.06
CA ILE A 68 0.68 1.66 -8.91
C ILE A 68 1.50 1.68 -10.19
N ASP A 69 2.82 1.48 -10.12
CA ASP A 69 3.68 1.46 -11.30
C ASP A 69 3.33 0.31 -12.25
N ASN A 70 3.02 -0.88 -11.70
CA ASN A 70 2.53 -2.02 -12.48
C ASN A 70 1.18 -1.73 -13.13
N LEU A 71 0.24 -1.10 -12.41
CA LEU A 71 -1.06 -0.71 -12.95
C LEU A 71 -0.91 0.25 -14.12
N LEU A 72 -0.08 1.29 -13.96
CA LEU A 72 0.19 2.28 -15.01
C LEU A 72 0.90 1.66 -16.22
N ALA A 73 1.83 0.72 -16.00
CA ALA A 73 2.51 0.01 -17.07
C ALA A 73 1.54 -0.88 -17.87
N LEU A 74 0.64 -1.61 -17.19
CA LEU A 74 -0.37 -2.45 -17.83
C LEU A 74 -1.40 -1.63 -18.60
N ASP A 75 -1.81 -0.48 -18.07
CA ASP A 75 -2.75 0.43 -18.75
C ASP A 75 -2.11 1.02 -20.02
N SER A 76 -0.85 1.46 -19.92
CA SER A 76 -0.08 1.98 -21.06
C SER A 76 0.13 0.94 -22.16
N THR A 77 0.18 -0.36 -21.81
CA THR A 77 0.38 -1.45 -22.78
C THR A 77 -0.90 -1.77 -23.56
N LYS A 78 -2.09 -1.47 -23.01
CA LYS A 78 -3.38 -1.69 -23.71
C LYS A 78 -3.72 -0.61 -24.73
N ALA A 79 -3.00 0.52 -24.72
CA ALA A 79 -3.24 1.66 -25.60
C ALA A 79 -2.46 1.61 -26.93
N ASN A 80 -1.78 0.50 -27.24
CA ASN A 80 -0.91 0.37 -28.41
C ASN A 80 -1.28 -0.85 -29.29
#